data_AF-A0A183KQE6-F1
#
_entry.id   AF-A0A183KQE6-F1
#
_cell.length_a   1.000
_cell.length_b   1.000
_cell.length_c   1.000
_cell.angle_alpha   90.00
_cell.angle_beta   90.00
_cell.angle_gamma   90.00
#
_symmetry.space_group_name_H-M   'P 1'
#
loop_
_entity.id
_entity.type
_entity.pdbx_description
1 polymer ?
#
loop_
_entity_poly.entity_id
_entity_poly.type
_entity_poly.pdbx_seq_one_letter_code
_entity_poly.pdbx_strand_id
1 'polypeptide(L)'
;MPLTDHLLFLCSSTRIYPGVVTILLQNLYIAPQNTAQSADGSHINLTEVQAQQIFDEFFEEVFVECEEKYGEIEEMNVCDNLGDHLVGNVYIKFRREEDAEKAVQDLNERWFGGRPVHAELSPVTDFREACCRQYELG
;
A
#
# COMPACT_ATOMS: atom_id res chain seq x y z
N MET A 1 -28.43 23.48 6.38
CA MET A 1 -27.53 22.96 5.34
C MET A 1 -26.69 24.11 4.84
N PRO A 2 -25.44 24.19 5.30
CA PRO A 2 -24.35 24.21 4.31
C PRO A 2 -23.15 23.34 4.73
N LEU A 3 -22.31 23.07 3.73
CA LEU A 3 -21.12 22.24 3.67
C LEU A 3 -20.00 22.70 4.62
N THR A 4 -19.46 21.81 5.47
CA THR A 4 -18.09 21.94 6.03
C THR A 4 -17.42 20.64 6.55
N ASP A 5 -17.95 19.43 6.37
CA ASP A 5 -17.34 18.22 6.97
C ASP A 5 -16.74 17.23 5.96
N HIS A 6 -15.86 17.70 5.06
CA HIS A 6 -15.15 16.80 4.15
C HIS A 6 -13.61 16.86 4.19
N LEU A 7 -13.00 17.67 5.06
CA LEU A 7 -11.53 17.83 5.01
C LEU A 7 -10.86 18.22 6.34
N LEU A 8 -11.31 17.61 7.43
CA LEU A 8 -10.51 17.49 8.64
C LEU A 8 -10.48 16.00 8.93
N PHE A 9 -9.33 15.33 8.84
CA PHE A 9 -8.35 15.40 9.93
C PHE A 9 -7.24 14.41 9.59
N LEU A 10 -6.09 14.95 9.20
CA LEU A 10 -4.80 14.29 9.33
C LEU A 10 -4.25 14.66 10.71
N CYS A 11 -3.58 13.70 11.34
CA CYS A 11 -2.69 13.83 12.50
C CYS A 11 -3.32 13.68 13.90
N SER A 12 -2.75 12.70 14.63
CA SER A 12 -2.81 12.40 16.06
C SER A 12 -4.02 11.61 16.61
N SER A 13 -3.71 10.41 17.10
CA SER A 13 -4.51 9.52 17.96
C SER A 13 -5.70 8.81 17.32
N THR A 14 -5.50 7.52 17.05
CA THR A 14 -6.47 6.41 17.05
C THR A 14 -7.93 6.83 16.89
N ARG A 15 -8.34 7.26 15.70
CA ARG A 15 -9.77 7.33 15.40
C ARG A 15 -10.25 5.93 15.07
N ILE A 16 -11.04 5.39 15.98
CA ILE A 16 -11.82 4.18 15.79
C ILE A 16 -12.85 4.51 14.72
N TYR A 17 -12.60 4.05 13.50
CA TYR A 17 -13.57 4.07 12.42
C TYR A 17 -14.28 2.71 12.46
N PRO A 18 -15.49 2.60 13.04
CA PRO A 18 -16.23 1.34 13.03
C PRO A 18 -16.57 0.97 11.58
N GLY A 19 -16.26 -0.27 11.17
CA GLY A 19 -16.50 -0.75 9.82
C GLY A 19 -15.32 -0.58 8.86
N VAL A 20 -14.09 -0.35 9.33
CA VAL A 20 -12.95 -0.24 8.42
C VAL A 20 -12.48 -1.61 7.97
N VAL A 21 -12.58 -1.82 6.67
CA VAL A 21 -12.13 -3.05 6.00
C VAL A 21 -10.80 -2.87 5.28
N THR A 22 -10.24 -1.66 5.28
CA THR A 22 -9.04 -1.32 4.52
C THR A 22 -7.85 -1.11 5.42
N ILE A 23 -6.71 -1.68 5.03
CA ILE A 23 -5.40 -1.44 5.65
C ILE A 23 -4.48 -0.70 4.69
N LEU A 24 -3.51 0.01 5.26
CA LEU A 24 -2.39 0.63 4.56
C LEU A 24 -1.09 0.02 5.05
N LEU A 25 -0.28 -0.49 4.12
CA LEU A 25 1.10 -0.91 4.33
C LEU A 25 2.02 0.19 3.80
N GLN A 26 2.72 0.87 4.70
CA GLN A 26 3.51 2.05 4.37
C GLN A 26 4.84 1.66 3.74
N ASN A 27 5.15 2.21 2.57
CA ASN A 27 6.43 2.05 1.86
C ASN A 27 6.87 0.58 1.67
N LEU A 28 5.91 -0.34 1.54
CA LEU A 28 6.18 -1.77 1.42
C LEU A 28 6.81 -2.11 0.07
N TYR A 29 6.24 -1.57 -1.02
CA TYR A 29 6.81 -1.71 -2.34
C TYR A 29 8.03 -0.80 -2.51
N ILE A 30 9.11 -1.35 -3.06
CA ILE A 30 10.28 -0.56 -3.43
C ILE A 30 10.50 -0.73 -4.91
N ALA A 31 10.15 0.34 -5.62
CA ALA A 31 10.31 0.40 -7.06
C ALA A 31 11.80 0.13 -7.41
N PRO A 32 12.10 -0.82 -8.30
CA PRO A 32 13.47 -1.21 -8.65
C PRO A 32 14.37 -0.04 -9.11
N GLN A 33 13.75 0.98 -9.70
CA GLN A 33 14.39 2.24 -10.09
C GLN A 33 14.93 3.04 -8.89
N ASN A 34 14.33 2.89 -7.71
CA ASN A 34 14.72 3.58 -6.48
C ASN A 34 15.82 2.82 -5.71
N THR A 35 15.95 1.51 -5.93
CA THR A 35 17.06 0.69 -5.41
C THR A 35 18.38 0.93 -6.15
N ALA A 36 18.38 1.72 -7.22
CA ALA A 36 19.52 1.95 -8.10
C ALA A 36 20.62 2.90 -7.59
N GLN A 37 20.63 3.28 -6.30
CA GLN A 37 21.85 3.82 -5.67
C GLN A 37 22.63 2.69 -5.02
N SER A 38 23.10 1.75 -5.83
CA SER A 38 24.22 0.89 -5.42
C SER A 38 25.47 1.76 -5.30
N ALA A 39 26.31 1.49 -4.28
CA ALA A 39 27.52 2.26 -3.96
C ALA A 39 28.56 2.37 -5.10
N ASP A 40 28.38 1.61 -6.19
CA ASP A 40 29.23 1.56 -7.37
C ASP A 40 28.77 2.50 -8.51
N GLY A 41 27.64 3.20 -8.35
CA GLY A 41 27.15 4.17 -9.35
C GLY A 41 26.67 3.56 -10.68
N SER A 42 26.50 2.24 -10.75
CA SER A 42 25.89 1.58 -11.90
C SER A 42 24.37 1.74 -11.87
N HIS A 43 23.85 2.54 -12.81
CA HIS A 43 22.41 2.60 -13.04
C HIS A 43 21.93 1.21 -13.53
N ILE A 44 21.06 0.56 -12.77
CA ILE A 44 20.37 -0.63 -13.28
C ILE A 44 19.40 -0.13 -14.35
N ASN A 45 19.77 -0.27 -15.63
CA ASN A 45 18.87 -0.04 -16.75
C ASN A 45 17.90 -1.22 -16.85
N LEU A 46 16.87 -1.21 -15.99
CA LEU A 46 15.78 -2.17 -16.09
C LEU A 46 14.93 -1.80 -17.31
N THR A 47 14.67 -2.79 -18.15
CA THR A 47 13.67 -2.66 -19.19
C THR A 47 12.27 -2.60 -18.55
N GLU A 48 11.32 -1.95 -19.24
CA GLU A 48 9.92 -1.88 -18.79
C GLU A 48 9.33 -3.27 -18.51
N VAL A 49 9.68 -4.26 -19.33
CA VAL A 49 9.25 -5.66 -19.14
C VAL A 49 9.77 -6.25 -17.83
N GLN A 50 11.03 -5.98 -17.46
CA GLN A 50 11.60 -6.48 -16.22
C GLN A 50 11.01 -5.76 -15.00
N ALA A 51 10.78 -4.45 -15.10
CA ALA A 51 10.13 -3.69 -14.04
C ALA A 51 8.70 -4.22 -13.78
N GLN A 52 7.96 -4.52 -14.84
CA GLN A 52 6.63 -5.14 -14.74
C GLN A 52 6.69 -6.52 -14.10
N GLN A 53 7.64 -7.38 -14.48
CA GLN A 53 7.79 -8.70 -13.86
C GLN A 53 8.06 -8.62 -12.36
N ILE A 54 8.94 -7.70 -11.93
CA ILE A 54 9.23 -7.49 -10.50
C ILE A 54 7.99 -6.98 -9.77
N PHE A 55 7.21 -6.09 -10.40
CA PHE A 55 5.95 -5.61 -9.85
C PHE A 55 4.92 -6.75 -9.71
N ASP A 56 4.75 -7.57 -10.75
CA ASP A 56 3.79 -8.67 -10.76
C ASP A 56 4.14 -9.71 -9.67
N GLU A 57 5.42 -10.07 -9.54
CA GLU A 57 5.91 -10.97 -8.48
C GLU A 57 5.64 -10.39 -7.08
N PHE A 58 5.93 -9.10 -6.86
CA PHE A 58 5.63 -8.43 -5.60
C PHE A 58 4.14 -8.41 -5.30
N PHE A 59 3.32 -8.07 -6.30
CA PHE A 59 1.86 -7.97 -6.13
C PHE A 59 1.28 -9.34 -5.80
N GLU A 60 1.69 -10.40 -6.51
CA GLU A 60 1.24 -11.76 -6.25
C GLU A 60 1.65 -12.22 -4.84
N GLU A 61 2.90 -12.00 -4.45
CA GLU A 61 3.40 -12.40 -3.12
C GLU A 61 2.59 -11.75 -1.99
N VAL A 62 2.35 -10.44 -2.06
CA VAL A 62 1.58 -9.71 -1.04
C VAL A 62 0.12 -10.14 -1.04
N PHE A 63 -0.48 -10.31 -2.23
CA PHE A 63 -1.89 -10.68 -2.37
C PHE A 63 -2.15 -12.06 -1.76
N VAL A 64 -1.40 -13.08 -2.21
CA VAL A 64 -1.58 -14.47 -1.75
C VAL A 64 -1.34 -14.58 -0.26
N GLU A 65 -0.26 -13.98 0.24
CA GLU A 65 0.08 -14.03 1.66
C GLU A 65 -1.03 -13.41 2.54
N CYS A 66 -1.59 -12.28 2.11
CA CYS A 66 -2.64 -11.60 2.87
C CYS A 66 -3.99 -12.34 2.78
N GLU A 67 -4.32 -12.87 1.60
CA GLU A 67 -5.56 -13.63 1.37
C GLU A 67 -5.55 -14.94 2.18
N GLU A 68 -4.44 -15.68 2.18
CA GLU A 68 -4.33 -16.95 2.90
C GLU A 68 -4.30 -16.80 4.42
N LYS A 69 -3.64 -15.75 4.94
CA LYS A 69 -3.44 -15.59 6.40
C LYS A 69 -4.53 -14.80 7.11
N TYR A 70 -5.10 -13.81 6.44
CA TYR A 70 -5.99 -12.85 7.09
C TYR A 70 -7.43 -13.01 6.64
N GLY A 71 -7.70 -13.00 5.33
CA GLY A 71 -9.03 -13.22 4.79
C GLY A 71 -9.19 -12.74 3.35
N GLU A 72 -10.38 -12.95 2.79
CA GLU A 72 -10.71 -12.61 1.40
C GLU A 72 -10.46 -11.12 1.10
N ILE A 73 -9.66 -10.86 0.07
CA ILE A 73 -9.34 -9.51 -0.40
C ILE A 73 -10.38 -9.10 -1.45
N GLU A 74 -11.08 -7.99 -1.22
CA GLU A 74 -11.96 -7.39 -2.24
C GLU A 74 -11.17 -6.62 -3.29
N GLU A 75 -10.16 -5.87 -2.86
CA GLU A 75 -9.36 -5.03 -3.74
C GLU A 75 -7.98 -4.78 -3.12
N MET A 76 -6.94 -4.75 -3.96
CA MET A 76 -5.58 -4.36 -3.55
C MET A 76 -4.99 -3.39 -4.56
N ASN A 77 -4.36 -2.33 -4.08
CA ASN A 77 -3.72 -1.34 -4.93
C ASN A 77 -2.36 -0.91 -4.40
N VAL A 78 -1.37 -0.86 -5.29
CA VAL A 78 0.00 -0.40 -4.99
C VAL A 78 0.18 0.98 -5.61
N CYS A 79 0.51 1.98 -4.79
CA CYS A 79 0.73 3.34 -5.25
C CYS A 79 2.18 3.54 -5.70
N ASP A 80 2.40 3.74 -7.00
CA ASP A 80 3.69 4.15 -7.58
C ASP A 80 3.75 5.68 -7.72
N ASN A 81 3.56 6.39 -6.61
CA ASN A 81 3.65 7.85 -6.63
C ASN A 81 5.13 8.25 -6.72
N LEU A 82 5.54 8.83 -7.86
CA LEU A 82 6.89 9.39 -8.12
C LEU A 82 7.33 10.54 -7.17
N GLY A 83 6.48 10.95 -6.21
CA GLY A 83 6.80 11.97 -5.23
C GLY A 83 7.28 11.37 -3.90
N ASP A 84 8.39 11.90 -3.36
CA ASP A 84 9.16 11.51 -2.15
C ASP A 84 8.37 11.14 -0.86
N HIS A 85 7.04 11.27 -0.83
CA HIS A 85 6.23 11.18 0.38
C HIS A 85 5.12 10.11 0.33
N LEU A 86 4.87 9.48 -0.83
CA LEU A 86 3.81 8.46 -1.02
C LEU A 86 4.30 7.20 -1.76
N VAL A 87 5.62 7.04 -1.89
CA VAL A 87 6.25 5.98 -2.68
C VAL A 87 5.96 4.60 -2.08
N GLY A 88 5.33 3.71 -2.83
CA GLY A 88 5.27 2.29 -2.48
C GLY A 88 4.29 1.90 -1.38
N ASN A 89 3.32 2.76 -1.10
CA ASN A 89 2.20 2.42 -0.22
C ASN A 89 1.30 1.36 -0.87
N VAL A 90 0.89 0.37 -0.08
CA VAL A 90 -0.04 -0.67 -0.53
C VAL A 90 -1.31 -0.57 0.29
N TYR A 91 -2.44 -0.46 -0.40
CA TYR A 91 -3.77 -0.51 0.21
C TYR A 91 -4.38 -1.87 -0.05
N ILE A 92 -4.93 -2.49 0.99
CA ILE A 92 -5.60 -3.78 0.90
C ILE A 92 -6.96 -3.64 1.56
N LYS A 93 -8.02 -3.90 0.79
CA LYS A 93 -9.40 -3.91 1.25
C LYS A 93 -9.84 -5.35 1.42
N PHE A 94 -10.11 -5.74 2.66
CA PHE A 94 -10.68 -7.04 2.98
C PHE A 94 -12.19 -7.03 2.83
N ARG A 95 -12.77 -8.24 2.77
CA ARG A 95 -14.22 -8.41 2.81
C ARG A 95 -14.81 -8.16 4.20
N ARG A 96 -14.03 -8.41 5.25
CA ARG A 96 -14.47 -8.32 6.65
C ARG A 96 -13.56 -7.40 7.44
N GLU A 97 -14.15 -6.67 8.36
CA GLU A 97 -13.45 -5.77 9.29
C GLU A 97 -12.51 -6.55 10.22
N GLU A 98 -12.94 -7.72 10.71
CA GLU A 98 -12.14 -8.59 11.59
C GLU A 98 -10.82 -9.02 10.93
N ASP A 99 -10.83 -9.25 9.62
CA ASP A 99 -9.65 -9.68 8.86
C ASP A 99 -8.65 -8.52 8.74
N ALA A 100 -9.14 -7.29 8.53
CA ALA A 100 -8.31 -6.09 8.49
C ALA A 100 -7.63 -5.80 9.84
N GLU A 101 -8.37 -5.90 10.95
CA GLU A 101 -7.79 -5.73 12.30
C GLU A 101 -6.72 -6.77 12.61
N LYS A 102 -7.00 -8.04 12.27
CA LYS A 102 -6.04 -9.15 12.44
C LYS A 102 -4.79 -8.92 11.59
N ALA A 103 -4.95 -8.49 10.35
CA ALA A 103 -3.84 -8.19 9.45
C ALA A 103 -2.94 -7.10 10.02
N VAL A 104 -3.49 -6.00 10.53
CA VAL A 104 -2.70 -4.91 11.13
C VAL A 104 -1.89 -5.39 12.33
N GLN A 105 -2.50 -6.18 13.22
CA GLN A 105 -1.81 -6.68 14.41
C GLN A 105 -0.63 -7.58 14.06
N ASP A 106 -0.84 -8.55 13.16
CA ASP A 106 0.20 -9.51 12.77
C ASP A 106 1.27 -8.87 11.87
N LEU A 107 0.89 -8.09 10.86
CA LEU A 107 1.82 -7.50 9.89
C LEU A 107 2.82 -6.54 10.56
N ASN A 108 2.43 -5.81 11.61
CA ASN A 108 3.36 -4.93 12.34
C ASN A 108 4.47 -5.69 13.09
N GLU A 109 4.35 -7.00 13.26
CA GLU A 109 5.39 -7.86 13.86
C GLU A 109 6.27 -8.54 12.79
N ARG A 110 6.03 -8.26 11.52
CA ARG A 110 6.66 -8.94 10.38
C ARG A 110 7.67 -8.08 9.65
N TRP A 111 8.46 -8.77 8.85
CA TRP A 111 9.54 -8.21 8.04
C TRP A 111 9.34 -8.58 6.58
N PHE A 112 9.60 -7.63 5.69
CA PHE A 112 9.53 -7.81 4.24
C PHE A 112 10.74 -7.14 3.58
N GLY A 113 11.46 -7.87 2.73
CA GLY A 113 12.68 -7.35 2.08
C GLY A 113 13.75 -6.82 3.05
N GLY A 114 13.86 -7.42 4.25
CA GLY A 114 14.82 -6.99 5.29
C GLY A 114 14.43 -5.73 6.07
N ARG A 115 13.19 -5.24 5.93
CA ARG A 115 12.67 -4.06 6.64
C ARG A 115 11.42 -4.43 7.45
N PRO A 116 11.17 -3.77 8.59
CA PRO A 116 9.93 -3.96 9.32
C PRO A 116 8.74 -3.49 8.49
N VAL A 117 7.63 -4.20 8.55
CA VAL A 117 6.38 -3.80 7.92
C VAL A 117 5.63 -2.84 8.85
N HIS A 118 5.08 -1.78 8.27
CA HIS A 118 4.27 -0.80 8.99
C HIS A 118 2.85 -0.85 8.45
N ALA A 119 1.92 -1.37 9.25
CA ALA A 119 0.52 -1.54 8.89
C ALA A 119 -0.38 -0.65 9.76
N GLU A 120 -1.38 -0.01 9.15
CA GLU A 120 -2.41 0.73 9.87
C GLU A 120 -3.78 0.58 9.22
N LEU A 121 -4.85 0.75 10.00
CA LEU A 121 -6.20 0.84 9.46
C LEU A 121 -6.34 2.14 8.67
N SER A 122 -6.92 2.05 7.48
CA SER A 122 -7.11 3.19 6.58
C SER A 122 -8.60 3.46 6.38
N PRO A 123 -9.07 4.72 6.52
CA PRO A 123 -10.47 5.07 6.25
C PRO A 123 -10.81 5.05 4.75
N VAL A 124 -9.86 4.74 3.88
CA VAL A 124 -10.06 4.72 2.42
C VAL A 124 -11.01 3.58 2.03
N THR A 125 -12.13 3.93 1.42
CA THR A 125 -13.13 2.98 0.92
C THR A 125 -13.18 2.87 -0.59
N ASP A 126 -12.62 3.85 -1.30
CA ASP A 126 -12.52 3.90 -2.77
C ASP A 126 -11.08 4.27 -3.18
N PHE A 127 -10.36 3.31 -3.77
CA PHE A 127 -8.97 3.52 -4.18
C PHE A 127 -8.81 4.45 -5.37
N ARG A 128 -9.87 4.69 -6.14
CA ARG A 128 -9.87 5.63 -7.27
C ARG A 128 -9.73 7.09 -6.83
N GLU A 129 -10.06 7.38 -5.56
CA GLU A 129 -9.83 8.69 -4.96
C GLU A 129 -8.46 8.80 -4.29
N ALA A 130 -7.84 7.67 -3.92
CA ALA A 130 -6.58 7.62 -3.19
C ALA A 130 -5.33 7.55 -4.08
N CYS A 131 -5.47 7.06 -5.32
CA CYS A 131 -4.37 7.01 -6.29
C CYS A 131 -4.30 8.31 -7.07
N CYS A 132 -3.12 8.93 -7.14
CA CYS A 132 -2.91 10.08 -8.01
C CYS A 132 -3.24 9.66 -9.45
N ARG A 133 -4.29 10.26 -10.03
CA ARG A 133 -4.78 10.03 -11.41
C ARG A 133 -3.78 10.36 -12.52
N GLN A 134 -2.49 10.47 -12.23
CA GLN A 134 -1.47 10.85 -13.21
C GLN A 134 -1.27 9.80 -14.32
N TYR A 135 -1.74 8.56 -14.15
CA TYR A 135 -1.59 7.50 -15.15
C TYR A 135 -2.84 7.16 -15.98
N GLU A 136 -4.00 7.82 -15.78
CA GLU A 136 -5.19 7.59 -16.64
C GLU A 136 -5.19 8.39 -17.97
N LEU A 137 -4.16 9.21 -18.23
CA LEU A 137 -4.01 9.96 -19.47
C LEU A 137 -2.67 9.63 -20.15
N GLY A 138 -2.65 8.50 -20.85
CA GLY A 138 -1.60 8.08 -21.78
C GLY A 138 -2.16 7.14 -22.84
#